data_AF-A0A7Y0SF42-F1
#
_entry.id   AF-A0A7Y0SF42-F1
#
_cell.length_a   1.000
_cell.length_b   1.000
_cell.length_c   1.000
_cell.angle_alpha   90.00
_cell.angle_beta   90.00
_cell.angle_gamma   90.00
#
_symmetry.space_group_name_H-M   'P 1'
#
loop_
_entity.id
_entity.type
_entity.pdbx_description
1 polymer ?
#
loop_
_entity_poly.entity_id
_entity_poly.type
_entity_poly.pdbx_seq_one_letter_code
_entity_poly.pdbx_strand_id
1 'polypeptide(L)' 'SIHGEVMIVEKLGNETQVYLNLEGADADVIFRQPDTLAVDTGDKIEIGIPAHRCHLFHSDGRACRRLYKENGVEVE' A
#
# COMPACT_ATOMS: atom_id res chain seq x y z
N SER A 1 -6.27 -9.38 3.00
CA SER A 1 -4.83 -9.19 2.85
C SER A 1 -4.43 -9.60 1.45
N ILE A 2 -3.20 -9.31 1.05
CA ILE A 2 -2.61 -9.69 -0.24
C ILE A 2 -1.20 -10.20 0.00
N HIS A 3 -0.74 -11.10 -0.87
CA HIS A 3 0.61 -11.66 -0.82
C HIS A 3 1.42 -11.12 -2.00
N GLY A 4 2.70 -10.83 -1.77
CA GLY A 4 3.60 -10.33 -2.79
C GLY A 4 5.03 -10.81 -2.59
N GLU A 5 5.79 -10.82 -3.68
CA GLU A 5 7.23 -11.05 -3.66
C GLU A 5 7.97 -9.71 -3.54
N VAL A 6 8.96 -9.64 -2.65
CA VAL A 6 9.73 -8.43 -2.40
C VAL A 6 10.75 -8.21 -3.51
N MET A 7 10.60 -7.13 -4.26
CA MET A 7 11.50 -6.77 -5.35
C MET A 7 12.63 -5.86 -4.88
N ILE A 8 12.29 -4.83 -4.09
CA ILE A 8 13.23 -3.80 -3.62
C ILE A 8 12.95 -3.52 -2.14
N VAL A 9 14.03 -3.34 -1.37
CA VAL A 9 13.99 -2.90 0.04
C VAL A 9 14.82 -1.64 0.20
N GLU A 10 14.19 -0.54 0.59
CA GLU A 10 14.85 0.72 0.94
C GLU A 10 14.85 0.89 2.47
N LYS A 11 16.04 0.90 3.09
CA LYS A 11 16.22 1.11 4.53
C LYS A 11 16.62 2.56 4.77
N LEU A 12 15.68 3.39 5.21
CA LEU A 12 15.85 4.85 5.34
C LEU A 12 16.17 5.31 6.77
N GLY A 13 16.26 4.37 7.72
CA GLY A 13 16.50 4.65 9.13
C GLY A 13 15.22 4.95 9.90
N ASN A 14 14.44 5.96 9.48
CA ASN A 14 13.15 6.27 10.11
C ASN A 14 12.00 5.37 9.63
N GLU A 15 12.16 4.75 8.46
CA GLU A 15 11.20 3.81 7.87
C GLU A 15 11.90 2.84 6.93
N THR A 16 11.17 1.77 6.58
CA THR A 16 11.52 0.82 5.54
C THR A 16 10.45 0.88 4.45
N GLN A 17 10.86 1.07 3.20
CA GLN A 17 9.96 0.99 2.05
C GLN A 17 10.23 -0.32 1.30
N VAL A 18 9.16 -1.04 0.98
CA VAL A 18 9.20 -2.36 0.35
C VAL A 18 8.37 -2.32 -0.92
N TYR A 19 8.97 -2.66 -2.05
CA TYR A 19 8.29 -2.75 -3.34
C TYR A 19 7.89 -4.21 -3.56
N LEU A 20 6.59 -4.45 -3.71
CA LEU A 20 6.01 -5.78 -3.80
C LEU A 20 5.46 -6.04 -5.19
N ASN A 21 5.93 -7.11 -5.82
CA ASN A 21 5.27 -7.63 -7.00
C ASN A 21 4.06 -8.47 -6.57
N LEU A 22 2.88 -8.11 -7.09
CA LEU A 22 1.64 -8.84 -6.83
C LEU A 22 1.18 -9.53 -8.12
N GLU A 23 0.73 -10.77 -7.99
CA GLU A 23 0.14 -11.49 -9.11
C GLU A 23 -1.10 -10.76 -9.62
N GLY A 24 -1.10 -10.40 -10.91
CA GLY A 24 -2.21 -9.70 -11.57
C GLY A 24 -2.22 -8.18 -11.42
N ALA A 25 -1.20 -7.58 -10.82
CA ALA A 25 -1.00 -6.12 -10.83
C ALA A 25 0.05 -5.73 -11.90
N ASP A 26 -0.23 -4.67 -12.66
CA ASP A 26 0.68 -4.18 -13.70
C ASP A 26 1.89 -3.39 -13.16
N ALA A 27 1.86 -3.02 -11.88
CA ALA A 27 2.89 -2.25 -11.21
C ALA A 27 3.13 -2.75 -9.79
N ASP A 28 4.33 -2.52 -9.28
CA ASP A 28 4.69 -2.88 -7.91
C ASP A 28 3.87 -2.05 -6.90
N VAL A 29 3.48 -2.70 -5.81
CA VAL A 29 2.84 -2.06 -4.66
C VAL A 29 3.89 -1.66 -3.64
N ILE A 30 3.90 -0.38 -3.27
CA ILE A 30 4.82 0.16 -2.28
C ILE A 30 4.19 0.05 -0.89
N PHE A 31 4.80 -0.75 -0.02
CA PHE A 31 4.47 -0.85 1.40
C PHE A 31 5.49 -0.06 2.23
N ARG A 32 5.00 0.71 3.19
CA ARG A 32 5.84 1.51 4.10
C ARG A 32 5.59 1.10 5.53
N GLN A 33 6.67 0.83 6.26
CA GLN A 33 6.62 0.54 7.69
C GLN A 33 7.55 1.49 8.44
N PRO A 34 7.08 2.13 9.53
CA PRO A 34 7.97 2.88 10.41
C PRO A 34 9.11 2.01 10.95
N ASP A 35 10.27 2.63 11.16
CA ASP A 35 11.49 1.97 11.63
C ASP A 35 12.00 0.88 10.64
N THR A 36 12.87 0.03 11.14
CA THR A 36 13.53 -1.06 10.44
C THR A 36 12.62 -2.29 10.39
N LEU A 37 12.41 -2.81 9.18
CA LEU A 37 11.77 -4.10 8.92
C LEU A 37 12.83 -5.11 8.47
N ALA A 38 12.83 -6.28 9.10
CA ALA A 38 13.71 -7.40 8.73
C ALA A 38 13.08 -8.18 7.57
N VAL A 39 13.35 -7.73 6.35
CA VAL A 39 12.90 -8.33 5.09
C VAL A 39 13.98 -8.17 4.04
N ASP A 40 14.09 -9.16 3.14
CA ASP A 40 15.06 -9.19 2.05
C ASP A 40 14.37 -9.38 0.69
N THR A 41 15.06 -9.01 -0.40
CA THR A 41 14.57 -9.25 -1.76
C THR A 41 14.37 -10.74 -2.02
N GLY A 42 13.23 -11.10 -2.63
CA GLY A 42 12.80 -12.47 -2.90
C GLY A 42 11.91 -13.06 -1.80
N ASP A 43 11.79 -12.41 -0.64
CA ASP A 43 10.85 -12.84 0.40
C ASP A 43 9.41 -12.75 -0.10
N LYS A 44 8.56 -13.67 0.37
CA LYS A 44 7.11 -13.61 0.20
C LYS A 44 6.48 -13.08 1.47
N ILE A 45 5.86 -11.92 1.40
CA ILE A 45 5.21 -11.30 2.55
C ILE A 45 3.72 -11.10 2.31
N GLU A 46 2.96 -10.99 3.39
CA GLU A 46 1.54 -10.67 3.40
C GLU A 46 1.34 -9.26 3.98
N ILE A 47 0.56 -8.43 3.30
CA ILE A 47 0.16 -7.11 3.81
C ILE A 47 -1.36 -6.95 3.88
N GLY A 48 -1.81 -6.12 4.82
CA GLY A 48 -3.21 -5.74 4.97
C GLY A 48 -3.63 -4.66 3.97
N ILE A 49 -4.84 -4.78 3.41
CA ILE A 49 -5.50 -3.70 2.66
C ILE A 49 -6.73 -3.25 3.45
N PRO A 50 -6.64 -2.16 4.22
CA PRO A 50 -7.79 -1.64 4.97
C PRO A 50 -8.80 -1.01 4.01
N ALA A 51 -9.93 -1.69 3.77
CA ALA A 51 -10.95 -1.26 2.81
C ALA A 51 -11.43 0.18 3.02
N HIS A 52 -11.50 0.65 4.26
CA HIS A 52 -11.92 2.02 4.57
C HIS A 52 -10.92 3.10 4.12
N ARG A 53 -9.68 2.74 3.77
CA ARG A 53 -8.65 3.63 3.19
C ARG A 53 -8.54 3.51 1.66
N CYS A 54 -9.21 2.54 1.05
CA CYS A 54 -9.19 2.37 -0.39
C CYS A 54 -9.91 3.52 -1.11
N HIS A 55 -9.46 3.77 -2.33
CA HIS A 55 -10.06 4.70 -3.27
C HIS A 55 -10.49 3.91 -4.51
N LEU A 56 -11.58 4.33 -5.15
CA LEU A 56 -12.10 3.70 -6.35
C LEU A 56 -12.31 4.77 -7.41
N PHE A 57 -11.97 4.45 -8.65
CA PHE A 57 -12.05 5.36 -9.78
C PHE A 57 -12.86 4.72 -10.90
N HIS A 58 -13.68 5.52 -11.57
CA HIS A 58 -14.35 5.13 -12.81
C HIS A 58 -13.33 5.03 -13.96
N SER A 59 -13.72 4.37 -15.05
CA SER A 59 -12.88 4.25 -16.25
C SER A 59 -12.52 5.59 -16.90
N ASP A 60 -13.27 6.64 -16.61
CA ASP A 60 -12.99 8.02 -17.04
C ASP A 60 -12.05 8.78 -16.08
N GLY A 61 -11.55 8.12 -15.03
CA GLY A 61 -10.64 8.66 -14.04
C GLY A 61 -11.31 9.41 -12.88
N ARG A 62 -12.63 9.60 -12.88
CA ARG A 62 -13.32 10.26 -11.75
C ARG A 62 -13.35 9.36 -10.52
N ALA A 63 -13.08 9.95 -9.35
CA ALA A 63 -13.15 9.24 -8.08
C ALA A 63 -14.60 8.98 -7.64
N CYS A 64 -14.88 7.77 -7.18
CA CYS A 64 -16.07 7.48 -6.39
C CYS A 64 -15.91 8.13 -5.00
N ARG A 65 -16.83 9.02 -4.61
CA ARG A 65 -16.75 9.72 -3.32
C ARG A 65 -16.69 8.70 -2.18
N ARG A 66 -15.61 8.76 -1.39
CA ARG A 66 -15.47 7.93 -0.18
C ARG A 66 -16.53 8.35 0.85
N LEU A 67 -17.11 7.35 1.51
CA LEU A 67 -18.10 7.52 2.58
C LEU A 67 -17.50 7.43 3.98
N TYR A 68 -16.25 6.97 4.08
CA TYR A 68 -15.53 6.92 5.34
C TYR A 68 -15.15 8.34 5.79
N LYS A 69 -15.42 8.66 7.06
CA LYS A 69 -15.08 9.96 7.65
C LYS A 69 -13.64 9.95 8.12
N GLU A 70 -12.82 10.84 7.55
CA GLU A 70 -11.43 11.00 7.95
C GLU A 70 -11.30 11.98 9.11
N ASN A 71 -10.37 11.67 10.03
CA ASN A 71 -10.04 12.60 11.11
C ASN A 71 -9.40 13.87 10.54
N GLY A 72 -9.78 15.03 11.06
CA GLY A 72 -9.26 16.33 10.61
C GLY A 72 -9.88 16.86 9.32
N VAL A 73 -10.92 16.20 8.80
CA VAL A 73 -11.72 16.71 7.67
C VAL A 73 -13.08 17.17 8.21
N GLU A 74 -13.38 18.46 8.04
CA GLU A 74 -14.74 18.97 8.27
C GLU A 74 -15.64 18.50 7.12
N VAL A 75 -16.74 17.85 7.47
CA VAL A 75 -17.73 17.41 6.50
C VAL A 75 -18.80 18.50 6.45
N GLU A 76 -18.78 19.32 5.40
CA GLU A 76 -19.89 20.22 5.05
C GLU A 76 -21.17 19.44 4.70
#